data_AF-A0A2E0QY46-F1
#
_entry.id   AF-A0A2E0QY46-F1
#
_cell.length_a   1.000
_cell.length_b   1.000
_cell.length_c   1.000
_cell.angle_alpha   90.00
_cell.angle_beta   90.00
_cell.angle_gamma   90.00
#
_symmetry.space_group_name_H-M   'P 1'
#
loop_
_entity.id
_entity.type
_entity.pdbx_description
1 polymer ?
#
loop_
_entity_poly.entity_id
_entity_poly.type
_entity_poly.pdbx_seq_one_letter_code
_entity_poly.pdbx_strand_id
1 'polypeptide(L)'
;MTPERVFSRFRLYCRIQCLVYLLVGVVGIVILAGPPAILEMEKTPALVLGGIFLAMGLFFLFLFSMGLNLPQRPGAWVIGLVLIFLGVTNLILVAFAMSLLRSWRKPEMEAWFGRNPS
;
A
#
# COMPACT_ATOMS: atom_id res chain seq x y z
N MET A 1 -0.89 8.79 -21.98
CA MET A 1 -2.01 8.64 -21.02
C MET A 1 -1.94 9.86 -20.13
N THR A 2 -3.01 10.64 -20.03
CA THR A 2 -2.96 11.93 -19.31
C THR A 2 -2.59 11.73 -17.83
N PRO A 3 -1.90 12.71 -17.20
CA PRO A 3 -1.45 12.58 -15.82
C PRO A 3 -2.60 12.35 -14.83
N GLU A 4 -3.78 12.92 -15.09
CA GLU A 4 -5.01 12.70 -14.33
C GLU A 4 -5.43 11.22 -14.28
N ARG A 5 -5.33 10.51 -15.42
CA ARG A 5 -5.67 9.08 -15.51
C ARG A 5 -4.66 8.22 -14.76
N VAL A 6 -3.38 8.57 -14.83
CA VAL A 6 -2.32 7.90 -14.06
C VAL A 6 -2.54 8.09 -12.56
N PHE A 7 -2.86 9.31 -12.13
CA PHE A 7 -3.16 9.61 -10.73
C PHE A 7 -4.46 8.94 -10.24
N SER A 8 -5.47 8.83 -11.09
CA SER A 8 -6.69 8.07 -10.78
C SER A 8 -6.39 6.57 -10.58
N ARG A 9 -5.57 5.96 -11.44
CA ARG A 9 -5.09 4.58 -11.29
C ARG A 9 -4.25 4.39 -10.03
N PHE A 10 -3.43 5.37 -9.68
CA PHE A 10 -2.68 5.37 -8.42
C PHE A 10 -3.61 5.38 -7.21
N ARG A 11 -4.65 6.22 -7.20
CA ARG A 11 -5.64 6.23 -6.11
C ARG A 11 -6.39 4.90 -6.03
N LEU A 12 -6.78 4.31 -7.16
CA LEU A 12 -7.40 2.98 -7.19
C LEU A 12 -6.45 1.92 -6.60
N TYR A 13 -5.18 1.96 -6.97
CA TYR A 13 -4.15 1.09 -6.43
C TYR A 13 -3.99 1.24 -4.91
N CYS A 14 -3.93 2.46 -4.39
CA CYS A 14 -3.87 2.71 -2.96
C CYS A 14 -5.13 2.19 -2.24
N ARG A 15 -6.32 2.30 -2.85
CA ARG A 15 -7.57 1.73 -2.27
C ARG A 15 -7.50 0.21 -2.19
N ILE A 16 -7.04 -0.45 -3.26
CA ILE A 16 -6.88 -1.90 -3.29
C ILE A 16 -5.87 -2.33 -2.22
N GLN A 17 -4.73 -1.65 -2.11
CA GLN A 17 -3.74 -1.94 -1.06
C GLN A 17 -4.31 -1.72 0.34
N CYS A 18 -5.07 -0.65 0.57
CA CYS A 18 -5.75 -0.45 1.86
C CYS A 18 -6.67 -1.64 2.20
N LEU A 19 -7.45 -2.15 1.24
CA LEU A 19 -8.30 -3.32 1.46
C LEU A 19 -7.47 -4.58 1.78
N VAL A 20 -6.36 -4.80 1.08
CA VAL A 20 -5.46 -5.93 1.34
C VAL A 20 -4.89 -5.84 2.77
N TYR A 21 -4.38 -4.67 3.17
CA TYR A 21 -3.81 -4.50 4.52
C TYR A 21 -4.87 -4.45 5.63
N LEU A 22 -6.09 -4.04 5.32
CA LEU A 22 -7.24 -4.20 6.22
C LEU A 22 -7.52 -5.69 6.46
N LEU A 23 -7.53 -6.52 5.42
CA LEU A 23 -7.69 -7.97 5.55
C LEU A 23 -6.55 -8.59 6.37
N VAL A 24 -5.29 -8.16 6.16
CA VAL A 24 -4.15 -8.58 6.99
C VAL A 24 -4.37 -8.23 8.46
N GLY A 25 -4.87 -7.02 8.75
CA GLY A 25 -5.22 -6.60 10.11
C GLY A 25 -6.34 -7.47 10.71
N VAL A 26 -7.39 -7.77 9.93
CA VAL A 26 -8.48 -8.66 10.35
C VAL A 26 -7.95 -10.07 10.66
N VAL A 27 -7.06 -10.61 9.83
CA VAL A 27 -6.41 -11.90 10.11
C VAL A 27 -5.61 -11.83 11.42
N GLY A 28 -4.87 -10.74 11.66
CA GLY A 28 -4.19 -10.51 12.93
C GLY A 28 -5.15 -10.53 14.14
N ILE A 29 -6.30 -9.87 14.03
CA ILE A 29 -7.35 -9.88 15.07
C ILE A 29 -7.90 -11.30 15.28
N VAL A 30 -8.18 -12.03 14.19
CA VAL A 30 -8.69 -13.41 14.26
C VAL A 30 -7.68 -14.33 14.94
N ILE A 31 -6.38 -14.17 14.69
CA ILE A 31 -5.33 -14.95 15.37
C ILE A 31 -5.25 -14.57 16.86
N LEU A 32 -5.39 -13.28 17.20
CA LEU A 32 -5.33 -12.83 18.60
C LEU A 32 -6.56 -13.23 19.43
N ALA A 33 -7.75 -13.19 18.83
CA ALA A 33 -9.02 -13.46 19.50
C ALA A 33 -9.51 -14.90 19.30
N GLY A 34 -8.92 -15.65 18.38
CA GLY A 34 -9.32 -16.99 18.00
C GLY A 34 -9.05 -18.01 19.11
N PRO A 35 -9.96 -18.97 19.35
CA PRO A 35 -9.72 -20.02 20.31
C PRO A 35 -8.55 -20.93 19.84
N PRO A 36 -7.69 -21.39 20.76
CA PRO A 36 -6.50 -22.17 20.42
C PRO A 36 -6.81 -23.49 19.69
N ALA A 37 -8.03 -24.01 19.82
CA ALA A 37 -8.50 -25.19 19.09
C ALA A 37 -8.59 -24.97 17.57
N ILE A 38 -8.80 -23.73 17.11
CA ILE A 38 -8.88 -23.40 15.67
C ILE A 38 -7.49 -23.08 15.11
N LEU A 39 -6.60 -22.57 15.96
CA LEU A 39 -5.27 -22.11 15.55
C LEU A 39 -4.22 -23.24 15.56
N GLU A 40 -4.52 -24.39 16.18
CA GLU A 40 -3.59 -25.53 16.39
C GLU A 40 -2.18 -25.08 16.86
N MET A 41 -2.14 -23.95 17.57
CA MET A 41 -0.91 -23.26 17.97
C MET A 41 -0.94 -23.01 19.47
N GLU A 42 0.25 -23.06 20.06
CA GLU A 42 0.45 -22.62 21.44
C GLU A 42 0.09 -21.12 21.58
N LYS A 43 -0.43 -20.72 22.76
CA LYS A 43 -0.93 -19.36 22.99
C LYS A 43 0.14 -18.28 22.76
N THR A 44 1.37 -18.52 23.18
CA THR A 44 2.47 -17.56 23.06
C THR A 44 2.82 -17.23 21.60
N PRO A 45 3.10 -18.21 20.71
CA PRO A 45 3.37 -17.89 19.30
C PRO A 45 2.15 -17.31 18.58
N ALA A 46 0.92 -17.71 18.94
CA ALA A 46 -0.28 -17.11 18.37
C ALA A 46 -0.39 -15.60 18.70
N LEU A 47 -0.12 -15.21 19.95
CA LEU A 47 -0.13 -13.80 20.35
C LEU A 47 0.93 -12.97 19.61
N VAL A 48 2.14 -13.49 19.47
CA VAL A 48 3.21 -12.81 18.74
C VAL A 48 2.87 -12.68 17.26
N LEU A 49 2.44 -13.76 16.62
CA LEU A 49 2.10 -13.77 15.19
C LEU A 49 0.91 -12.84 14.90
N GLY A 50 -0.16 -12.95 15.67
CA GLY A 50 -1.33 -12.08 15.52
C GLY A 50 -1.01 -10.61 15.76
N GLY A 51 -0.15 -10.32 16.75
CA GLY A 51 0.35 -8.97 17.02
C GLY A 51 1.16 -8.39 15.85
N ILE A 52 2.06 -9.18 15.26
CA ILE A 52 2.85 -8.77 14.08
C ILE A 52 1.94 -8.48 12.90
N PHE A 53 0.97 -9.36 12.61
CA PHE A 53 0.04 -9.18 11.49
C PHE A 53 -0.84 -7.95 11.69
N LEU A 54 -1.33 -7.73 12.90
CA LEU A 54 -2.13 -6.56 13.23
C LEU A 54 -1.32 -5.26 13.10
N ALA A 55 -0.12 -5.22 13.68
CA ALA A 55 0.76 -4.05 13.60
C ALA A 55 1.15 -3.73 12.15
N MET A 56 1.52 -4.76 11.38
CA MET A 56 1.86 -4.63 9.96
C MET A 56 0.66 -4.16 9.12
N GLY A 57 -0.51 -4.75 9.33
CA GLY A 57 -1.75 -4.36 8.66
C GLY A 57 -2.10 -2.90 8.92
N LEU A 58 -2.07 -2.46 10.18
CA LEU A 58 -2.37 -1.07 10.55
C LEU A 58 -1.34 -0.08 10.01
N PHE A 59 -0.05 -0.42 10.11
CA PHE A 59 1.03 0.45 9.62
C PHE A 59 0.92 0.70 8.11
N PHE A 60 0.78 -0.37 7.32
CA PHE A 60 0.65 -0.23 5.86
C PHE A 60 -0.70 0.35 5.45
N LEU A 61 -1.79 0.03 6.14
CA LEU A 61 -3.09 0.67 5.92
C LEU A 61 -2.97 2.18 6.08
N PHE A 62 -2.30 2.64 7.15
CA PHE A 62 -2.05 4.06 7.36
C PHE A 62 -1.22 4.67 6.22
N LEU A 63 -0.09 4.06 5.84
CA LEU A 63 0.75 4.55 4.74
C LEU A 63 0.00 4.67 3.40
N PHE A 64 -0.74 3.63 3.00
CA PHE A 64 -1.51 3.66 1.75
C PHE A 64 -2.71 4.59 1.81
N SER A 65 -3.29 4.82 3.00
CA SER A 65 -4.36 5.81 3.18
C SER A 65 -3.86 7.25 2.94
N MET A 66 -2.61 7.56 3.29
CA MET A 66 -2.00 8.86 2.96
C MET A 66 -1.89 9.06 1.45
N GLY A 67 -1.66 7.99 0.69
CA GLY A 67 -1.64 7.99 -0.78
C GLY A 67 -2.98 8.38 -1.41
N LEU A 68 -4.10 8.17 -0.72
CA LEU A 68 -5.44 8.54 -1.24
C LEU A 68 -5.66 10.05 -1.24
N ASN A 69 -5.07 10.74 -0.27
CA ASN A 69 -5.21 12.18 -0.04
C ASN A 69 -3.96 12.96 -0.45
N LEU A 70 -3.18 12.39 -1.38
CA LEU A 70 -1.88 12.94 -1.75
C LEU A 70 -2.03 14.30 -2.47
N PRO A 71 -1.46 15.40 -1.93
CA PRO A 71 -1.60 16.71 -2.53
C PRO A 71 -0.76 16.84 -3.81
N GLN A 72 -1.16 17.69 -4.75
CA GLN A 72 -0.37 17.99 -5.95
C GLN A 72 0.81 18.91 -5.61
N ARG A 73 1.88 18.35 -5.04
CA ARG A 73 3.12 19.06 -4.67
C ARG A 73 4.35 18.26 -5.10
N PRO A 74 5.52 18.88 -5.30
CA PRO A 74 6.70 18.18 -5.81
C PRO A 74 7.19 17.05 -4.89
N GLY A 75 6.98 17.16 -3.58
CA GLY A 75 7.27 16.09 -2.62
C GLY A 75 6.29 14.90 -2.69
N ALA A 76 5.04 15.13 -3.10
CA ALA A 76 4.05 14.07 -3.26
C ALA A 76 4.41 13.11 -4.40
N TRP A 77 5.09 13.57 -5.45
CA TRP A 77 5.58 12.67 -6.50
C TRP A 77 6.50 11.59 -5.94
N VAL A 78 7.41 11.98 -5.01
CA VAL A 78 8.34 11.05 -4.34
C VAL A 78 7.57 10.10 -3.43
N ILE A 79 6.61 10.59 -2.65
CA ILE A 79 5.78 9.76 -1.78
C ILE A 79 5.01 8.71 -2.60
N GLY A 80 4.39 9.13 -3.71
CA GLY A 80 3.70 8.19 -4.60
C GLY A 80 4.64 7.13 -5.16
N LEU A 81 5.86 7.52 -5.52
CA LEU A 81 6.90 6.62 -6.03
C LEU A 81 7.33 5.59 -4.97
N VAL A 82 7.51 6.01 -3.71
CA VAL A 82 7.79 5.12 -2.57
C VAL A 82 6.63 4.14 -2.33
N LEU A 83 5.39 4.62 -2.35
CA LEU A 83 4.20 3.77 -2.18
C LEU A 83 4.07 2.73 -3.29
N ILE A 84 4.42 3.09 -4.54
CA ILE A 84 4.44 2.15 -5.67
C ILE A 84 5.50 1.07 -5.44
N PHE A 85 6.72 1.45 -5.03
CA PHE A 85 7.78 0.49 -4.72
C PHE A 85 7.41 -0.45 -3.57
N LEU A 86 6.77 0.08 -2.52
CA LEU A 86 6.34 -0.74 -1.40
C LEU A 86 5.41 -1.86 -1.87
N GLY A 87 4.46 -1.61 -2.77
CA GLY A 87 3.62 -2.69 -3.27
C GLY A 87 4.21 -3.54 -4.40
N VAL A 88 5.42 -3.26 -4.90
CA VAL A 88 6.18 -4.23 -5.74
C VAL A 88 6.55 -5.47 -4.92
N THR A 89 6.67 -5.34 -3.60
CA THR A 89 6.88 -6.49 -2.70
C THR A 89 5.70 -7.47 -2.69
N ASN A 90 4.52 -7.03 -3.12
CA ASN A 90 3.35 -7.88 -3.24
C ASN A 90 3.31 -8.53 -4.64
N LEU A 91 3.56 -9.84 -4.70
CA LEU A 91 3.59 -10.63 -5.93
C LEU A 91 2.33 -10.48 -6.79
N ILE A 92 1.15 -10.36 -6.17
CA ILE A 92 -0.13 -10.31 -6.88
C ILE A 92 -0.30 -8.99 -7.65
N LEU A 93 0.23 -7.88 -7.10
CA LEU A 93 0.07 -6.54 -7.66
C LEU A 93 1.31 -6.06 -8.43
N VAL A 94 2.32 -6.90 -8.59
CA VAL A 94 3.61 -6.51 -9.18
C VAL A 94 3.45 -6.01 -10.62
N ALA A 95 2.65 -6.68 -11.45
CA ALA A 95 2.45 -6.27 -12.85
C ALA A 95 1.74 -4.91 -12.94
N PHE A 96 0.77 -4.66 -12.05
CA PHE A 96 0.08 -3.38 -11.97
C PHE A 96 1.00 -2.28 -11.46
N ALA A 97 1.77 -2.55 -10.40
CA ALA A 97 2.74 -1.63 -9.82
C ALA A 97 3.82 -1.24 -10.85
N MET A 98 4.32 -2.20 -11.63
CA MET A 98 5.30 -1.96 -12.71
C MET A 98 4.72 -1.09 -13.83
N SER A 99 3.47 -1.35 -14.23
CA SER A 99 2.77 -0.51 -15.23
C SER A 99 2.61 0.93 -14.74
N LEU A 100 2.25 1.09 -13.45
CA LEU A 100 2.08 2.39 -12.83
C LEU A 100 3.43 3.11 -12.68
N LEU A 101 4.49 2.41 -12.25
CA LEU A 101 5.85 2.95 -12.11
C LEU A 101 6.38 3.50 -13.43
N ARG A 102 6.21 2.74 -14.53
CA ARG A 102 6.59 3.19 -15.88
C ARG A 102 5.86 4.47 -16.28
N SER A 103 4.59 4.62 -15.90
CA SER A 103 3.80 5.81 -16.20
C SER A 103 4.12 6.98 -15.25
N TRP A 104 4.47 6.70 -14.00
CA TRP A 104 4.78 7.68 -12.96
C TRP A 104 6.12 8.38 -13.16
N ARG A 105 7.11 7.67 -13.71
CA ARG A 105 8.45 8.19 -14.06
C ARG A 105 8.49 9.03 -15.34
N LYS A 106 7.36 9.25 -16.01
CA LYS A 106 7.33 10.08 -17.21
C LYS A 106 7.49 11.57 -16.84
N PRO A 107 8.19 12.37 -17.66
CA PRO A 107 8.36 13.80 -17.40
C PRO A 107 7.00 14.53 -17.33
N GLU A 108 5.98 14.04 -18.05
CA GLU A 108 4.59 14.51 -17.97
C GLU A 108 4.02 14.44 -16.54
N MET A 109 4.31 13.37 -15.81
CA MET A 109 3.85 13.18 -14.43
C MET A 109 4.66 14.01 -13.45
N GLU A 110 5.98 14.15 -13.67
CA GLU A 110 6.83 15.01 -12.85
C GLU A 110 6.39 16.48 -12.94
N ALA A 111 6.16 16.97 -14.17
CA ALA A 111 5.66 18.31 -14.43
C ALA A 111 4.27 18.55 -13.80
N TRP A 112 3.39 17.55 -13.80
CA TRP A 112 2.07 17.64 -13.17
C TRP A 112 2.14 17.83 -11.63
N PHE A 113 3.19 17.32 -10.99
CA PHE A 113 3.45 17.57 -9.56
C PHE A 113 4.28 18.84 -9.30
N GLY A 114 4.55 19.66 -10.33
CA GLY A 114 5.34 20.88 -10.21
C GLY A 114 6.85 20.64 -10.08
N ARG A 115 7.35 19.47 -10.51
CA ARG A 115 8.79 19.24 -10.68
C ARG A 115 9.18 19.64 -12.09
N ASN A 116 10.26 20.41 -12.22
CA ASN A 116 10.83 20.69 -13.54
C ASN A 116 11.72 19.50 -13.93
N PRO A 117 11.45 18.77 -15.04
CA PRO A 117 12.34 17.73 -15.50
C PRO A 117 13.67 18.40 -15.90
N SER A 118 14.74 18.11 -15.15
CA SER A 118 16.10 18.55 -15.44
C SER A 118 16.67 17.85 -16.66
#